data_AF-A0A221KAB2-F1
#
_entry.id   AF-A0A221KAB2-F1
#
_cell.length_a   1.000
_cell.length_b   1.000
_cell.length_c   1.000
_cell.angle_alpha   90.00
_cell.angle_beta   90.00
_cell.angle_gamma   90.00
#
_symmetry.space_group_name_H-M   'P 1'
#
loop_
_entity.id
_entity.type
_entity.pdbx_description
1 polymer ?
#
loop_
_entity_poly.entity_id
_entity_poly.type
_entity_poly.pdbx_seq_one_letter_code
_entity_poly.pdbx_strand_id
1 'polypeptide(L)'
;MAVFVDRSVQVPMEYVRNGEIVLNVGFDATSGLRLGNEFIEFKARFGGVPRDIVVPVDHVVAIYARENGQGMAFPMPTADEPEQEAAPQLSEPAEEMAARPARGLRLADEPQEASSSPSPEPPAPPQGGRPALKRIK
;
A
#
# COMPACT_ATOMS: atom_id res chain seq x y z
N MET A 1 -9.84 3.29 -11.20
CA MET A 1 -10.12 4.72 -10.94
C MET A 1 -11.60 4.87 -10.67
N ALA A 2 -11.97 5.39 -9.51
CA ALA A 2 -13.35 5.70 -9.14
C ALA A 2 -13.62 7.18 -9.44
N VAL A 3 -14.75 7.45 -10.07
CA VAL A 3 -15.14 8.79 -10.52
C VAL A 3 -16.58 9.06 -10.10
N PHE A 4 -16.81 10.22 -9.51
CA PHE A 4 -18.15 10.72 -9.24
C PHE A 4 -18.73 11.34 -10.52
N VAL A 5 -19.96 10.99 -10.87
CA VAL A 5 -20.57 11.35 -12.15
C VAL A 5 -21.54 12.51 -11.95
N ASP A 6 -21.21 13.64 -12.60
CA ASP A 6 -22.09 14.79 -12.74
C ASP A 6 -22.17 15.23 -14.22
N ARG A 7 -22.82 16.36 -14.51
CA ARG A 7 -23.02 16.92 -15.87
C ARG A 7 -21.72 17.27 -16.61
N SER A 8 -20.63 17.46 -15.88
CA SER A 8 -19.29 17.75 -16.40
C SER A 8 -18.56 16.50 -16.91
N VAL A 9 -19.02 15.31 -16.53
CA VAL A 9 -18.36 14.03 -16.82
C VAL A 9 -19.00 13.37 -18.03
N GLN A 10 -18.19 13.08 -19.05
CA GLN A 10 -18.65 12.35 -20.23
C GLN A 10 -18.31 10.87 -20.09
N VAL A 11 -19.30 10.09 -19.64
CA VAL A 11 -19.21 8.63 -19.51
C VAL A 11 -20.51 7.95 -19.97
N PRO A 12 -20.49 6.66 -20.35
CA PRO A 12 -21.69 5.94 -20.71
C PRO A 12 -22.53 5.68 -19.46
N MET A 13 -23.67 6.36 -19.35
CA MET A 13 -24.51 6.35 -18.14
C MET A 13 -25.05 4.96 -17.78
N GLU A 14 -25.10 4.04 -18.74
CA GLU A 14 -25.52 2.64 -18.54
C GLU A 14 -24.62 1.84 -17.58
N TYR A 15 -23.38 2.28 -17.34
CA TYR A 15 -22.43 1.64 -16.41
C TYR A 15 -22.29 2.39 -15.08
N VAL A 16 -23.01 3.49 -14.88
CA VAL A 16 -22.97 4.30 -13.66
C VAL A 16 -23.84 3.65 -12.58
N ARG A 17 -23.33 3.57 -11.36
CA ARG A 17 -24.02 2.99 -10.20
C ARG A 17 -23.92 3.96 -9.03
N ASN A 18 -25.05 4.34 -8.44
CA ASN A 18 -25.11 5.28 -7.32
C ASN A 18 -24.41 6.63 -7.58
N GLY A 19 -24.40 7.10 -8.84
CA GLY A 19 -23.68 8.32 -9.21
C GLY A 19 -22.17 8.16 -9.28
N GLU A 20 -21.65 6.93 -9.22
CA GLU A 20 -20.22 6.61 -9.33
C GLU A 20 -19.98 5.67 -10.52
N ILE A 21 -18.80 5.80 -11.12
CA ILE A 21 -18.30 4.85 -12.12
C ILE A 21 -16.87 4.44 -11.82
N VAL A 22 -16.62 3.14 -11.92
CA VAL A 22 -15.27 2.58 -11.83
C VAL A 22 -14.74 2.34 -13.24
N LEU A 23 -13.63 3.02 -13.54
CA LEU A 23 -12.95 2.99 -14.82
C LEU A 23 -11.59 2.29 -14.67
N ASN A 24 -11.28 1.39 -15.61
CA ASN A 24 -9.93 0.88 -15.77
C ASN A 24 -9.15 1.86 -16.67
N VAL A 25 -8.11 2.46 -16.11
CA VAL A 25 -7.21 3.42 -16.78
C VAL A 25 -5.85 2.81 -17.14
N GLY A 26 -5.74 1.48 -17.10
CA GLY A 26 -4.57 0.75 -17.56
C GLY A 26 -4.37 0.89 -19.07
N PHE A 27 -3.12 0.76 -19.51
CA PHE A 27 -2.74 0.84 -20.93
C PHE A 27 -3.36 -0.27 -21.79
N ASP A 28 -3.77 -1.37 -21.16
CA ASP A 28 -4.46 -2.51 -21.79
C ASP A 28 -5.94 -2.23 -22.07
N ALA A 29 -6.59 -1.45 -21.19
CA ALA A 29 -8.02 -1.15 -21.26
C ALA A 29 -8.35 0.16 -21.99
N THR A 30 -7.34 1.01 -22.22
CA THR A 30 -7.52 2.35 -22.78
C THR A 30 -6.71 2.55 -24.05
N SER A 31 -7.16 3.47 -24.90
CA SER A 31 -6.42 3.93 -26.08
C SER A 31 -6.36 5.45 -26.09
N GLY A 32 -5.17 5.99 -26.39
CA GLY A 32 -4.95 7.43 -26.43
C GLY A 32 -5.11 8.11 -25.08
N LEU A 33 -4.73 7.43 -23.98
CA LEU A 33 -4.81 7.98 -22.62
C LEU A 33 -4.02 9.29 -22.52
N ARG A 34 -4.73 10.36 -22.18
CA ARG A 34 -4.20 11.68 -21.84
C ARG A 34 -4.56 11.97 -20.38
N LEU A 35 -3.54 12.09 -19.55
CA LEU A 35 -3.67 12.51 -18.16
C LEU A 35 -3.25 13.98 -18.07
N GLY A 36 -4.20 14.88 -18.30
CA GLY A 36 -4.00 16.32 -18.16
C GLY A 36 -4.22 16.79 -16.72
N ASN A 37 -3.91 18.06 -16.46
CA ASN A 37 -4.14 18.68 -15.15
C ASN A 37 -5.62 18.98 -14.91
N GLU A 38 -6.37 19.30 -15.97
CA GLU A 38 -7.79 19.64 -15.89
C GLU A 38 -8.67 18.45 -16.27
N PHE A 39 -8.29 17.72 -17.32
CA PHE A 39 -9.07 16.63 -17.89
C PHE A 39 -8.25 15.37 -18.08
N ILE A 40 -8.90 14.23 -17.86
CA ILE A 40 -8.44 12.89 -18.19
C ILE A 40 -9.28 12.41 -19.37
N GLU A 41 -8.62 12.16 -20.49
CA GLU A 41 -9.27 11.79 -21.74
C GLU A 41 -8.74 10.46 -22.25
N PHE A 42 -9.63 9.55 -22.62
CA PHE A 42 -9.24 8.29 -23.25
C PHE A 42 -10.41 7.63 -23.98
N LYS A 43 -10.08 6.74 -24.91
CA LYS A 43 -11.05 5.81 -25.50
C LYS A 43 -11.01 4.49 -24.74
N ALA A 44 -12.16 3.98 -24.33
CA ALA A 44 -12.29 2.66 -23.72
C ALA A 44 -13.47 1.89 -24.31
N ARG A 45 -13.48 0.58 -24.12
CA ARG A 45 -14.54 -0.29 -24.63
C ARG A 45 -15.53 -0.62 -23.53
N PHE A 46 -16.80 -0.39 -23.83
CA PHE A 46 -17.92 -0.69 -22.96
C PHE A 46 -18.84 -1.65 -23.70
N GLY A 47 -18.99 -2.89 -23.20
CA GLY A 47 -19.75 -3.92 -23.91
C GLY A 47 -19.18 -4.26 -25.30
N GLY A 48 -17.88 -4.06 -25.50
CA GLY A 48 -17.21 -4.23 -26.80
C GLY A 48 -17.28 -3.02 -27.73
N VAL A 49 -18.11 -2.02 -27.43
CA VAL A 49 -18.24 -0.80 -28.23
C VAL A 49 -17.25 0.26 -27.73
N PRO A 50 -16.38 0.83 -28.61
CA PRO A 50 -15.48 1.90 -28.22
C PRO A 50 -16.27 3.18 -27.92
N ARG A 51 -15.94 3.84 -26.81
CA ARG A 51 -16.53 5.12 -26.40
C ARG A 51 -15.43 6.07 -25.92
N ASP A 52 -15.66 7.35 -26.18
CA ASP A 52 -14.83 8.46 -25.73
C ASP A 52 -15.20 8.87 -24.31
N ILE A 53 -14.20 8.93 -23.43
CA ILE A 53 -14.33 9.24 -22.02
C ILE A 53 -13.58 10.54 -21.73
N VAL A 54 -14.27 11.48 -21.08
CA VAL A 54 -13.70 12.75 -20.62
C VAL A 54 -14.12 12.95 -19.17
N VAL A 55 -13.13 13.04 -18.28
CA VAL A 55 -13.33 13.16 -16.84
C VAL A 55 -12.53 14.36 -16.32
N PRO A 56 -13.17 15.37 -15.71
CA PRO A 56 -12.45 16.41 -14.98
C PRO A 56 -11.70 15.80 -13.79
N VAL A 57 -10.48 16.27 -13.52
CA VAL A 57 -9.65 15.75 -12.42
C VAL A 57 -10.34 15.91 -11.06
N ASP A 58 -11.10 17.00 -10.86
CA ASP A 58 -11.87 17.27 -9.64
C ASP A 58 -12.90 16.18 -9.29
N HIS A 59 -13.33 15.38 -10.28
CA HIS A 59 -14.34 14.34 -10.08
C HIS A 59 -13.74 12.95 -9.80
N VAL A 60 -12.40 12.85 -9.74
CA VAL A 60 -11.71 11.60 -9.43
C VAL A 60 -11.69 11.40 -7.91
N VAL A 61 -12.43 10.40 -7.44
CA VAL A 61 -12.55 10.09 -6.00
C VAL A 61 -11.39 9.23 -5.52
N ALA A 62 -10.94 8.29 -6.34
CA ALA A 62 -9.82 7.43 -5.98
C ALA A 62 -9.13 6.82 -7.20
N ILE A 63 -7.84 6.56 -7.06
CA ILE A 63 -7.07 5.72 -7.97
C ILE A 63 -6.44 4.59 -7.19
N TYR A 64 -6.67 3.37 -7.65
CA TYR A 64 -6.18 2.16 -7.01
C TYR A 64 -5.84 1.10 -8.06
N ALA A 65 -4.84 0.29 -7.74
CA ALA A 65 -4.48 -0.92 -8.46
C ALA A 65 -5.55 -1.99 -8.22
N ARG A 66 -5.94 -2.68 -9.29
CA ARG A 66 -6.97 -3.72 -9.23
C ARG A 66 -6.46 -4.98 -8.52
N GLU A 67 -5.16 -5.21 -8.58
CA GLU A 67 -4.52 -6.47 -8.20
C GLU A 67 -4.37 -6.63 -6.69
N ASN A 68 -4.01 -5.55 -6.00
CA ASN A 68 -3.74 -5.55 -4.57
C ASN A 68 -4.52 -4.49 -3.80
N GLY A 69 -5.37 -3.70 -4.49
CA GLY A 69 -6.16 -2.63 -3.89
C GLY A 69 -5.34 -1.43 -3.42
N GLN A 70 -4.02 -1.40 -3.67
CA GLN A 70 -3.18 -0.28 -3.27
C GLN A 70 -3.51 0.94 -4.10
N GLY A 71 -3.61 2.10 -3.45
CA GLY A 71 -4.02 3.33 -4.11
C GLY A 71 -4.09 4.49 -3.16
N MET A 72 -4.71 5.55 -3.66
CA MET A 72 -4.92 6.81 -2.97
C MET A 72 -6.33 7.32 -3.29
N ALA A 73 -7.00 7.83 -2.26
CA ALA A 73 -8.27 8.50 -2.37
C ALA A 73 -8.05 10.01 -2.32
N PHE A 74 -8.83 10.74 -3.08
CA PHE A 74 -8.86 12.20 -3.06
C PHE A 74 -10.13 12.66 -2.34
N PRO A 75 -10.06 13.76 -1.57
CA PRO A 75 -11.25 14.36 -1.00
C PRO A 75 -12.18 14.84 -2.13
N MET A 76 -13.49 14.68 -1.95
CA MET A 76 -14.45 15.26 -2.88
C MET A 76 -14.38 16.79 -2.75
N PRO A 77 -14.38 17.56 -3.84
CA PRO A 77 -14.50 19.01 -3.79
C PRO A 77 -15.93 19.38 -3.40
N THR A 78 -16.29 19.22 -2.13
CA THR A 78 -17.41 19.95 -1.53
C THR A 78 -16.98 21.42 -1.43
N ALA A 79 -17.82 22.33 -1.91
CA ALA A 79 -17.53 23.74 -2.16
C ALA A 79 -17.18 24.63 -0.93
N ASP A 80 -16.81 24.06 0.21
CA ASP A 80 -16.69 24.79 1.48
C ASP A 80 -15.59 24.26 2.41
N GLU A 81 -14.47 23.74 1.89
CA GLU A 81 -13.29 23.50 2.74
C GLU A 81 -12.05 24.21 2.18
N PRO A 82 -11.41 25.11 2.94
CA PRO A 82 -10.16 25.72 2.53
C PRO A 82 -9.09 24.62 2.42
N GLU A 83 -8.21 24.73 1.44
CA GLU A 83 -7.01 23.91 1.25
C GLU A 83 -6.34 23.59 2.59
N GLN A 84 -6.70 22.45 3.19
CA GLN A 84 -6.01 21.94 4.35
C GLN A 84 -4.77 21.23 3.83
N GLU A 85 -3.67 21.97 3.87
CA GLU A 85 -2.30 21.53 3.66
C GLU A 85 -2.13 20.09 4.18
N ALA A 86 -2.03 19.14 3.25
CA ALA A 86 -1.90 17.72 3.55
C ALA A 86 -0.52 17.48 4.17
N ALA A 87 -0.41 17.61 5.50
CA ALA A 87 0.69 17.05 6.26
C ALA A 87 0.66 15.52 6.09
N PRO A 88 1.80 14.87 5.76
CA PRO A 88 1.82 13.42 5.58
C PRO A 88 1.63 12.74 6.93
N GLN A 89 0.42 12.30 7.22
CA GLN A 89 0.18 11.35 8.31
C GLN A 89 0.63 9.97 7.83
N LEU A 90 1.90 9.66 8.07
CA LEU A 90 2.40 8.28 8.14
C LEU A 90 1.69 7.57 9.29
N SER A 91 0.55 6.94 9.00
CA SER A 91 -0.06 5.95 9.88
C SER A 91 0.69 4.63 9.74
N GLU A 92 1.76 4.50 10.52
CA GLU A 92 2.27 3.20 10.98
C GLU A 92 1.65 2.87 12.35
N PRO A 93 1.40 1.58 12.64
CA PRO A 93 0.46 1.14 13.68
C PRO A 93 0.95 1.42 15.11
N ALA A 94 0.01 1.81 15.98
CA ALA A 94 0.10 1.62 17.42
C ALA A 94 0.11 0.09 17.70
N GLU A 95 0.84 -0.53 18.64
CA GLU A 95 1.60 -0.16 19.84
C GLU A 95 2.77 -1.19 19.91
N GLU A 96 3.94 -0.94 20.49
CA GLU A 96 4.13 -1.09 21.94
C GLU A 96 5.53 -0.59 22.36
N MET A 97 5.53 -0.03 23.56
CA MET A 97 6.52 0.84 24.18
C MET A 97 7.58 0.04 24.93
N ALA A 98 8.88 0.19 24.60
CA ALA A 98 9.99 -0.14 25.52
C ALA A 98 11.33 0.49 25.09
N ALA A 99 11.38 1.82 25.00
CA ALA A 99 12.64 2.55 24.87
C ALA A 99 13.25 2.81 26.27
N ARG A 100 14.38 2.15 26.47
CA ARG A 100 15.39 2.25 27.54
C ARG A 100 15.75 3.70 27.92
N PRO A 101 16.08 3.98 29.19
CA PRO A 101 17.06 5.01 29.50
C PRO A 101 18.38 4.38 29.95
N ALA A 102 19.43 4.58 29.15
CA ALA A 102 20.81 4.34 29.58
C ALA A 102 21.19 5.41 30.60
N ARG A 103 21.46 5.02 31.86
CA ARG A 103 22.04 5.92 32.86
C ARG A 103 23.08 5.20 33.71
N GLY A 104 24.35 5.55 33.47
CA GLY A 104 25.38 5.67 34.50
C GLY A 104 26.11 4.40 34.92
N LEU A 105 27.40 4.34 34.58
CA LEU A 105 28.44 3.50 35.22
C LEU A 105 28.53 3.77 36.73
N ARG A 106 28.66 2.75 37.59
CA ARG A 106 29.56 2.73 38.79
C ARG A 106 29.73 1.33 39.45
N LEU A 107 31.00 0.88 39.41
CA LEU A 107 31.87 0.13 40.35
C LEU A 107 31.35 -0.92 41.39
N ALA A 108 31.85 -2.16 41.20
CA ALA A 108 32.44 -3.17 42.12
C ALA A 108 32.01 -3.35 43.59
N ASP A 109 31.70 -4.62 43.95
CA ASP A 109 32.35 -5.38 45.06
C ASP A 109 32.14 -6.91 44.85
N GLU A 110 33.25 -7.68 44.76
CA GLU A 110 33.32 -9.16 44.87
C GLU A 110 33.37 -9.58 46.38
N PRO A 111 33.41 -10.86 46.86
CA PRO A 111 33.70 -12.15 46.17
C PRO A 111 32.96 -13.43 46.69
N GLN A 112 33.36 -14.58 46.11
CA GLN A 112 33.30 -15.98 46.60
C GLN A 112 31.93 -16.72 46.58
N GLU A 113 31.83 -17.94 46.03
CA GLU A 113 32.69 -19.11 46.25
C GLU A 113 33.05 -19.93 44.99
N ALA A 114 34.29 -20.43 44.98
CA ALA A 114 34.91 -21.35 44.04
C ALA A 114 34.43 -22.80 44.27
N SER A 115 34.39 -23.74 43.32
CA SER A 115 35.52 -24.47 42.70
C SER A 115 34.90 -25.74 42.04
N SER A 116 35.33 -26.38 40.95
CA SER A 116 36.63 -26.61 40.32
C SER A 116 36.45 -26.97 38.82
N SER A 117 37.42 -26.62 37.98
CA SER A 117 37.64 -27.12 36.60
C SER A 117 38.91 -28.03 36.59
N PRO A 118 39.25 -28.85 35.54
CA PRO A 118 39.84 -28.35 34.27
C PRO A 118 39.65 -29.23 32.98
N SER A 119 39.88 -28.64 31.78
CA SER A 119 39.88 -29.25 30.41
C SER A 119 41.12 -30.13 30.07
N PRO A 120 41.17 -30.97 29.00
CA PRO A 120 41.62 -30.54 27.63
C PRO A 120 41.16 -31.35 26.35
N GLU A 121 40.80 -30.64 25.24
CA GLU A 121 41.27 -30.69 23.79
C GLU A 121 41.24 -32.01 22.89
N PRO A 122 41.27 -32.06 21.50
CA PRO A 122 40.88 -31.24 20.30
C PRO A 122 40.02 -32.04 19.19
N PRO A 123 40.10 -31.87 17.82
CA PRO A 123 39.15 -31.18 16.91
C PRO A 123 38.42 -31.97 15.75
N ALA A 124 37.40 -31.33 15.11
CA ALA A 124 36.79 -31.49 13.74
C ALA A 124 36.02 -32.79 13.37
N PRO A 125 35.20 -32.93 12.27
CA PRO A 125 34.86 -32.06 11.11
C PRO A 125 33.30 -31.99 10.78
N PRO A 126 32.82 -31.43 9.63
CA PRO A 126 31.40 -31.09 9.37
C PRO A 126 30.62 -32.16 8.58
N GLN A 127 29.36 -31.84 8.22
CA GLN A 127 28.38 -32.60 7.39
C GLN A 127 27.46 -33.49 8.25
N GLY A 128 26.15 -33.59 8.04
CA GLY A 128 25.25 -33.19 6.96
C GLY A 128 23.95 -33.96 7.18
N GLY A 129 22.91 -33.66 6.40
CA GLY A 129 21.73 -34.54 6.29
C GLY A 129 20.43 -33.90 6.76
N ARG A 130 19.71 -33.27 5.83
CA ARG A 130 18.27 -32.98 5.95
C ARG A 130 17.52 -34.23 5.47
N PRO A 131 16.52 -34.76 6.20
CA PRO A 131 15.55 -35.66 5.59
C PRO A 131 14.11 -35.12 5.60
N ALA A 132 13.35 -35.58 4.61
CA ALA A 132 12.16 -34.99 4.00
C ALA A 132 10.81 -35.58 4.46
N LEU A 133 9.72 -34.92 4.04
CA LEU A 133 8.31 -35.17 4.38
C LEU A 133 7.73 -36.46 3.75
N LYS A 134 6.85 -37.14 4.50
CA LYS A 134 6.18 -38.40 4.10
C LYS A 134 4.69 -38.12 3.85
N ARG A 135 4.21 -38.33 2.61
CA ARG A 135 2.79 -38.21 2.26
C ARG A 135 2.07 -39.54 2.46
N ILE A 136 1.02 -39.51 3.27
CA ILE A 136 0.14 -40.64 3.60
C ILE A 136 -1.02 -40.65 2.60
N LYS A 137 -1.46 -41.83 2.15
CA LYS A 137 -2.72 -42.04 1.42
C LYS A 137 -3.46 -43.20 2.05
#